data_AF-A0A833LR68-F1
#
_entry.id   AF-A0A833LR68-F1
#
_cell.length_a   1.000
_cell.length_b   1.000
_cell.length_c   1.000
_cell.angle_alpha   90.00
_cell.angle_beta   90.00
_cell.angle_gamma   90.00
#
_symmetry.space_group_name_H-M   'P 1'
#
loop_
_entity.id
_entity.type
_entity.pdbx_description
1 polymer ?
#
loop_
_entity_poly.entity_id
_entity_poly.type
_entity_poly.pdbx_seq_one_letter_code
_entity_poly.pdbx_strand_id
1 'polypeptide(L)' 'MAASLEQRLTELEVRLSFLDDTVGVLNDTVAAHDRQLLALRNTLESLRVDLQALRGSLAQAAQDEPPPPHY' A
#
# COMPACT_ATOMS: atom_id res chain seq x y z
N MET A 1 5.00 43.79 -29.68
CA MET A 1 5.92 42.96 -28.86
C MET A 1 5.45 42.79 -27.41
N ALA A 2 4.98 43.83 -26.71
CA ALA A 2 4.43 43.66 -25.36
C ALA A 2 3.21 42.73 -25.31
N ALA A 3 2.26 42.88 -26.23
CA ALA A 3 1.07 42.03 -26.34
C ALA A 3 1.38 40.52 -26.51
N SER A 4 2.50 40.15 -27.14
CA SER A 4 2.89 38.73 -27.29
C SER A 4 3.54 38.15 -26.03
N LEU A 5 4.15 39.00 -25.18
CA LEU A 5 4.66 38.59 -23.88
C LEU A 5 3.52 38.43 -22.87
N GLU A 6 2.57 39.36 -22.84
CA GLU A 6 1.36 39.26 -22.01
C GLU A 6 0.57 38.00 -22.34
N GLN A 7 0.35 37.71 -23.63
CA GLN A 7 -0.37 36.51 -24.06
C GLN A 7 0.35 35.20 -23.67
N ARG A 8 1.69 35.17 -23.77
CA ARG A 8 2.50 34.04 -23.28
C ARG A 8 2.44 33.90 -21.76
N LEU A 9 2.40 35.01 -21.03
CA LEU A 9 2.30 35.02 -19.57
C LEU A 9 0.94 34.46 -19.13
N THR A 10 -0.16 34.90 -19.75
CA THR A 10 -1.49 34.33 -19.51
C THR A 10 -1.53 32.82 -19.80
N GLU A 11 -0.92 32.38 -20.90
CA GLU A 11 -0.86 30.95 -21.22
C GLU A 11 -0.06 30.15 -20.17
N LEU A 12 1.04 30.71 -19.67
CA LEU A 12 1.83 30.08 -18.61
C LEU A 12 1.08 30.03 -17.28
N GLU A 13 0.33 31.08 -16.91
CA GLU A 13 -0.50 31.10 -15.70
C GLU A 13 -1.59 30.03 -15.75
N VAL A 14 -2.26 29.88 -16.90
CA VAL A 14 -3.26 28.82 -17.11
C VAL A 14 -2.61 27.45 -16.97
N ARG A 15 -1.48 27.21 -17.63
CA ARG A 15 -0.74 25.95 -17.53
C ARG A 15 -0.28 25.66 -16.10
N LEU A 16 0.17 26.69 -15.37
CA LEU A 16 0.60 26.56 -13.99
C LEU A 16 -0.55 26.15 -13.09
N SER A 17 -1.73 26.78 -13.22
CA SER A 17 -2.93 26.40 -12.47
C SER A 17 -3.30 24.93 -12.69
N PHE A 18 -3.24 24.45 -13.94
CA PHE A 18 -3.49 23.03 -14.23
C PHE A 18 -2.45 22.10 -13.61
N LEU A 19 -1.18 22.52 -13.58
CA LEU A 19 -0.12 21.75 -12.94
C LEU A 19 -0.30 21.69 -11.43
N ASP A 20 -0.68 22.80 -10.79
CA ASP A 20 -0.96 22.84 -9.35
C ASP A 20 -2.12 21.90 -8.99
N ASP A 21 -3.21 21.92 -9.77
CA ASP A 21 -4.32 20.99 -9.61
C ASP A 21 -3.88 19.53 -9.79
N THR A 22 -3.06 19.26 -10.81
CA THR A 22 -2.53 17.92 -11.08
C THR A 22 -1.65 17.42 -9.93
N VAL A 23 -0.79 18.28 -9.38
CA VAL A 23 0.05 17.96 -8.23
C VAL A 23 -0.81 17.65 -7.01
N GLY A 24 -1.88 18.41 -6.77
CA GLY A 24 -2.84 18.13 -5.70
C GLY A 24 -3.46 16.73 -5.83
N VAL A 25 -3.98 16.39 -7.02
CA VAL A 25 -4.56 15.07 -7.30
C VAL A 25 -3.54 13.95 -7.13
N LEU A 26 -2.31 14.13 -7.61
CA LEU A 26 -1.25 13.13 -7.46
C LEU A 26 -0.88 12.92 -5.98
N ASN A 27 -0.81 14.00 -5.20
CA ASN A 27 -0.50 13.91 -3.77
C ASN A 27 -1.60 13.13 -3.01
N ASP A 28 -2.87 13.43 -3.29
CA ASP A 28 -4.00 12.70 -2.69
C ASP A 28 -3.99 11.22 -3.08
N THR A 29 -3.64 10.92 -4.33
CA THR A 29 -3.51 9.55 -4.84
C THR A 29 -2.39 8.80 -4.12
N VAL A 30 -1.21 9.40 -3.95
CA VAL A 30 -0.09 8.82 -3.20
C VAL A 30 -0.50 8.57 -1.76
N ALA A 31 -1.14 9.53 -1.09
CA ALA A 31 -1.61 9.36 0.28
C ALA A 31 -2.68 8.25 0.42
N ALA A 32 -3.50 8.03 -0.60
CA ALA A 32 -4.43 6.90 -0.64
C ALA A 32 -3.69 5.56 -0.78
N HIS A 33 -2.71 5.48 -1.67
CA HIS A 33 -1.90 4.28 -1.87
C HIS A 33 -1.08 3.93 -0.61
N ASP A 34 -0.50 4.91 0.08
CA ASP A 34 0.26 4.67 1.32
C ASP A 34 -0.61 4.06 2.42
N ARG A 35 -1.86 4.55 2.55
CA ARG A 35 -2.84 3.97 3.49
C ARG A 35 -3.18 2.53 3.13
N GLN A 36 -3.35 2.23 1.83
CA GLN A 36 -3.62 0.87 1.36
C GLN A 36 -2.43 -0.06 1.60
N LEU A 37 -1.19 0.40 1.35
CA LEU A 37 0.02 -0.38 1.60
C LEU A 37 0.20 -0.68 3.09
N LEU A 38 -0.05 0.29 3.97
CA LEU A 38 -0.03 0.07 5.42
C LEU A 38 -1.07 -0.98 5.84
N ALA A 39 -2.29 -0.88 5.31
CA ALA A 39 -3.34 -1.87 5.60
C ALA A 39 -2.94 -3.27 5.13
N LEU A 40 -2.42 -3.41 3.91
CA LEU A 40 -1.95 -4.69 3.37
C LEU A 40 -0.81 -5.27 4.20
N ARG A 41 0.15 -4.44 4.61
CA ARG A 41 1.27 -4.87 5.45
C ARG A 41 0.78 -5.41 6.80
N ASN A 42 -0.16 -4.72 7.43
CA ASN A 42 -0.73 -5.17 8.70
C ASN A 42 -1.46 -6.52 8.54
N THR A 43 -2.22 -6.69 7.46
CA THR A 43 -2.88 -7.97 7.15
C THR A 43 -1.88 -9.11 6.95
N LEU A 44 -0.78 -8.86 6.24
CA LEU A 44 0.27 -9.86 6.02
C LEU A 44 0.96 -10.27 7.33
N GLU A 45 1.25 -9.31 8.21
CA GLU A 45 1.81 -9.64 9.53
C GLU A 45 0.84 -10.44 10.39
N SER A 46 -0.46 -10.10 10.37
CA SER A 46 -1.50 -10.90 11.06
C SER A 46 -1.53 -12.34 10.54
N LEU A 47 -1.57 -12.52 9.22
CA LEU A 47 -1.58 -13.86 8.60
C LEU A 47 -0.31 -14.65 8.95
N ARG A 48 0.84 -13.98 9.03
CA ARG A 48 2.10 -14.61 9.45
C ARG A 48 2.00 -15.13 10.89
N VAL A 49 1.43 -14.34 11.80
CA VAL A 49 1.21 -14.76 13.20
C VAL A 49 0.26 -15.95 13.25
N ASP A 50 -0.86 -15.90 12.52
CA ASP A 50 -1.85 -16.98 12.49
C ASP A 50 -1.24 -18.29 11.96
N LEU A 51 -0.42 -18.22 10.90
CA LEU A 51 0.27 -19.39 10.35
C LEU A 51 1.30 -19.98 11.33
N GLN A 52 2.00 -19.14 12.10
CA GLN A 52 2.92 -19.61 13.14
C GLN A 52 2.16 -20.31 14.26
N ALA A 53 1.04 -19.74 14.71
CA ALA A 53 0.18 -20.35 15.72
C ALA A 53 -0.37 -21.70 15.27
N LEU A 54 -0.85 -21.78 14.02
CA LEU A 54 -1.35 -23.03 13.44
C LEU A 54 -0.26 -24.10 13.38
N ARG A 55 0.96 -23.74 12.94
CA ARG A 55 2.09 -24.67 12.91
C ARG A 55 2.45 -25.19 14.31
N GLY A 56 2.42 -24.33 15.33
CA GLY A 56 2.64 -24.73 16.71
C GLY A 56 1.58 -25.72 17.21
N SER A 57 0.30 -25.45 16.92
CA SER A 57 -0.81 -26.33 17.27
C SER A 57 -0.68 -27.72 16.63
N LEU A 58 -0.36 -27.78 15.33
CA LEU A 58 -0.16 -29.04 14.62
C LEU A 58 1.04 -29.83 15.16
N ALA A 59 2.13 -29.16 15.52
CA ALA A 59 3.29 -29.82 16.11
C ALA A 59 2.99 -30.40 17.50
N GLN A 60 2.18 -29.72 18.31
CA GLN A 60 1.73 -30.24 19.60
C GLN A 60 0.84 -31.48 19.42
N ALA A 61 -0.13 -31.42 18.51
CA ALA A 61 -1.02 -32.55 18.22
C ALA A 61 -0.25 -33.82 17.78
N ALA A 62 0.81 -33.67 16.99
CA ALA A 62 1.65 -34.79 16.57
C ALA A 62 2.52 -35.38 17.71
N GLN A 63 2.84 -34.60 18.74
CA GLN A 63 3.57 -35.10 19.92
C GLN A 63 2.65 -35.85 20.89
N ASP A 64 1.37 -35.50 20.92
CA ASP A 64 0.37 -36.13 21.79
C ASP A 64 -0.16 -37.46 21.22
N GLU A 65 0.24 -37.84 19.99
CA GLU A 65 -0.18 -39.08 19.35
C GLU A 65 0.73 -40.26 19.76
N PRO A 66 0.19 -41.35 20.33
CA PRO A 66 0.99 -42.48 20.76
C PRO A 66 1.69 -43.15 19.56
N PRO A 67 2.92 -43.65 19.73
CA PRO A 67 3.70 -44.20 18.63
C PRO A 67 2.96 -45.35 17.93
N PRO A 68 3.01 -45.42 16.59
CA PRO A 68 2.23 -46.39 15.83
C PRO A 68 2.62 -47.83 16.20
N PRO A 69 1.65 -48.76 16.27
CA PRO A 69 1.92 -50.15 16.56
C PRO A 69 2.80 -50.76 15.46
N HIS A 70 3.93 -51.34 15.85
CA HIS A 70 4.78 -52.13 14.96
C HIS A 70 4.14 -53.52 14.77
N TYR A 71 3.74 -53.86 13.54
CA TYR A 71 3.22 -55.17 13.12
C TYR A 71 4.28 -55.99 12.37
#